data_AF-A0A2V7CVT3-F1
#
_entry.id   AF-A0A2V7CVT3-F1
#
_cell.length_a   1.000
_cell.length_b   1.000
_cell.length_c   1.000
_cell.angle_alpha   90.00
_cell.angle_beta   90.00
_cell.angle_gamma   90.00
#
_symmetry.space_group_name_H-M   'P 1'
#
loop_
_entity.id
_entity.type
_entity.pdbx_description
1 polymer ?
#
loop_
_entity_poly.entity_id
_entity_poly.type
_entity_poly.pdbx_seq_one_letter_code
_entity_poly.pdbx_strand_id
1 'polypeptide(L)'
;MHLLASETCSRDLDQLGDEIAELSAHLDAATARLLDLIREFDARGGWGNGFRSCAEWLSWRVGLDLGAARERVRVARALETLPLLAGALARGELSYAKVRALTRAATPETEERLLAVGRAGTACHVERIVRGWRRVDRIAEAREAKRQHVSRALHVYQNEDGMVTVRGRLTPEAGALLMQALAAARETLYQRADGSSETPTMAQQQADALALLAETALHHGLDPGAPGERYQVVVHVDAPVLADPDQPGQSLLENGARVSA
;
A
#
# COMPACT_ATOMS: atom_id res chain seq x y z
N MET A 1 43.75 -14.61 45.68
CA MET A 1 42.64 -15.59 45.62
C MET A 1 41.27 -14.99 45.29
N HIS A 2 41.09 -13.67 45.24
CA HIS A 2 39.77 -13.05 44.95
C HIS A 2 39.45 -12.84 43.46
N LEU A 3 40.44 -12.91 42.57
CA LEU A 3 40.26 -12.69 41.12
C LEU A 3 39.69 -13.91 40.36
N LEU A 4 40.04 -15.14 40.76
CA LEU A 4 39.59 -16.36 40.06
C LEU A 4 38.10 -16.69 40.30
N ALA A 5 37.54 -16.29 41.46
CA ALA A 5 36.11 -16.48 41.75
C ALA A 5 35.22 -15.51 40.97
N SER A 6 35.72 -14.31 40.64
CA SER A 6 34.99 -13.31 39.85
C SER A 6 34.92 -13.68 38.37
N GLU A 7 35.98 -14.28 37.80
CA GLU A 7 36.00 -14.75 36.41
C GLU A 7 35.15 -16.00 36.19
N THR A 8 35.04 -16.89 37.18
CA THR A 8 34.21 -18.10 37.08
C THR A 8 32.71 -17.78 37.15
N CYS A 9 32.31 -16.76 37.93
CA CYS A 9 30.93 -16.27 37.99
C CYS A 9 30.51 -15.52 36.72
N SER A 10 31.42 -14.75 36.12
CA SER A 10 31.17 -14.09 34.82
C SER A 10 30.98 -15.09 33.68
N ARG A 11 31.80 -16.17 33.66
CA ARG A 11 31.73 -17.21 32.63
C ARG A 11 30.40 -17.98 32.62
N ASP A 12 29.79 -18.14 33.79
CA ASP A 12 28.48 -18.79 33.98
C ASP A 12 27.33 -17.90 33.47
N LEU A 13 27.41 -16.58 33.68
CA LEU A 13 26.43 -15.62 33.16
C LEU A 13 26.51 -15.44 31.64
N ASP A 14 27.72 -15.41 31.07
CA ASP A 14 27.90 -15.32 29.62
C ASP A 14 27.37 -16.58 28.92
N GLN A 15 27.67 -17.77 29.47
CA GLN A 15 27.13 -19.04 28.97
C GLN A 15 25.59 -19.08 29.07
N LEU A 16 25.02 -18.67 30.22
CA LEU A 16 23.57 -18.57 30.37
C LEU A 16 22.97 -17.59 29.36
N GLY A 17 23.66 -16.49 29.07
CA GLY A 17 23.28 -15.53 28.03
C GLY A 17 23.25 -16.15 26.64
N ASP A 18 24.27 -16.93 26.29
CA ASP A 18 24.34 -17.66 25.01
C ASP A 18 23.23 -18.71 24.90
N GLU A 19 22.96 -19.46 25.98
CA GLU A 19 21.86 -20.44 26.04
C GLU A 19 20.48 -19.78 25.86
N ILE A 20 20.26 -18.61 26.49
CA ILE A 20 19.03 -17.81 26.30
C ILE A 20 18.90 -17.37 24.83
N ALA A 21 20.00 -16.89 24.23
CA ALA A 21 20.00 -16.42 22.84
C ALA A 21 19.71 -17.57 21.85
N GLU A 22 20.35 -18.71 22.05
CA GLU A 22 20.14 -19.92 21.25
C GLU A 22 18.70 -20.42 21.36
N LEU A 23 18.16 -20.53 22.58
CA LEU A 23 16.78 -20.96 22.78
C LEU A 23 15.78 -19.97 22.17
N SER A 24 16.04 -18.67 22.24
CA SER A 24 15.22 -17.66 21.58
C SER A 24 15.20 -17.85 20.07
N ALA A 25 16.35 -18.13 19.45
CA ALA A 25 16.43 -18.39 18.01
C ALA A 25 15.63 -19.65 17.61
N HIS A 26 15.67 -20.70 18.43
CA HIS A 26 14.84 -21.89 18.23
C HIS A 26 13.33 -21.61 18.34
N LEU A 27 12.92 -20.77 19.29
CA LEU A 27 11.51 -20.34 19.41
C LEU A 27 11.05 -19.53 18.20
N ASP A 28 11.93 -18.67 17.67
CA ASP A 28 11.65 -17.89 16.46
C ASP A 28 11.54 -18.78 15.21
N ALA A 29 12.42 -19.77 15.07
CA ALA A 29 12.35 -20.78 14.00
C ALA A 29 11.06 -21.61 14.08
N ALA A 30 10.67 -22.05 15.29
CA ALA A 30 9.40 -22.72 15.52
C ALA A 30 8.20 -21.81 15.21
N THR A 31 8.32 -20.52 15.51
CA THR A 31 7.31 -19.51 15.18
C THR A 31 7.17 -19.35 13.65
N ALA A 32 8.27 -19.40 12.89
CA ALA A 32 8.22 -19.39 11.44
C ALA A 32 7.33 -20.53 10.90
N ARG A 33 7.58 -21.76 11.38
CA ARG A 33 6.80 -22.94 11.00
C ARG A 33 5.32 -22.81 11.41
N LEU A 34 5.04 -22.24 12.59
CA LEU A 34 3.68 -21.96 13.02
C LEU A 34 2.98 -20.98 12.08
N LEU A 35 3.66 -19.93 11.63
CA LEU A 35 3.09 -18.94 10.71
C LEU A 35 2.78 -19.55 9.33
N ASP A 36 3.62 -20.46 8.83
CA ASP A 36 3.32 -21.21 7.60
C ASP A 36 2.04 -22.05 7.73
N LEU A 37 1.89 -22.77 8.84
CA LEU A 37 0.69 -23.56 9.11
C LEU A 37 -0.55 -22.68 9.26
N ILE A 38 -0.42 -21.52 9.92
CA ILE A 38 -1.50 -20.53 10.04
C ILE A 38 -1.92 -20.03 8.66
N ARG A 39 -0.95 -19.67 7.79
CA ARG A 39 -1.22 -19.21 6.43
C ARG A 39 -1.95 -20.27 5.62
N GLU A 40 -1.47 -21.51 5.62
CA GLU A 40 -2.10 -22.62 4.91
C GLU A 40 -3.52 -22.90 5.42
N PHE A 41 -3.71 -22.89 6.75
CA PHE A 41 -5.01 -23.10 7.37
C PHE A 41 -6.01 -21.97 7.05
N ASP A 42 -5.55 -20.71 7.08
CA ASP A 42 -6.35 -19.53 6.74
C ASP A 42 -6.74 -19.51 5.26
N ALA A 43 -5.79 -19.80 4.37
CA ALA A 43 -6.02 -19.88 2.92
C ALA A 43 -7.03 -20.98 2.53
N ARG A 44 -7.05 -22.09 3.28
CA ARG A 44 -8.02 -23.18 3.11
C ARG A 44 -9.36 -22.95 3.82
N GLY A 45 -9.52 -21.84 4.53
CA GLY A 45 -10.74 -21.55 5.28
C GLY A 45 -11.01 -22.53 6.43
N GLY A 46 -9.99 -23.15 7.02
CA GLY A 46 -10.15 -24.21 8.03
C GLY A 46 -10.85 -23.76 9.33
N TRP A 47 -11.02 -22.46 9.52
CA TRP A 47 -11.76 -21.84 10.61
C TRP A 47 -13.28 -21.73 10.35
N GLY A 48 -13.75 -22.01 9.12
CA GLY A 48 -15.16 -21.88 8.70
C GLY A 48 -16.15 -22.79 9.42
N ASN A 49 -15.70 -23.57 10.40
CA ASN A 49 -16.45 -24.58 11.15
C ASN A 49 -17.12 -23.95 12.40
N GLY A 50 -17.62 -22.71 12.28
CA GLY A 50 -18.28 -21.98 13.37
C GLY A 50 -17.52 -20.77 13.93
N PHE A 51 -16.39 -20.37 13.35
CA PHE A 51 -15.68 -19.14 13.70
C PHE A 51 -15.80 -18.11 12.56
N ARG A 52 -15.72 -16.82 12.87
CA ARG A 52 -15.86 -15.74 11.88
C ARG A 52 -14.52 -15.35 11.23
N SER A 53 -13.41 -15.83 11.78
CA SER A 53 -12.07 -15.60 11.22
C SER A 53 -11.04 -16.59 11.78
N CYS A 54 -9.92 -16.74 11.07
CA CYS A 54 -8.77 -17.51 11.55
C CYS A 54 -8.24 -16.99 12.90
N ALA A 55 -8.26 -15.68 13.13
CA ALA A 55 -7.81 -15.10 14.39
C ALA A 55 -8.72 -15.48 15.57
N GLU A 56 -10.03 -15.55 15.36
CA GLU A 56 -10.99 -16.00 16.37
C GLU A 56 -10.79 -17.50 16.69
N TRP A 57 -10.58 -18.32 15.66
CA TRP A 57 -10.23 -19.73 15.83
C TRP A 57 -8.93 -19.91 16.62
N LEU A 58 -7.88 -19.15 16.29
CA LEU A 58 -6.60 -19.19 17.01
C LEU A 58 -6.75 -18.75 18.46
N SER A 59 -7.56 -17.72 18.72
CA SER A 59 -7.82 -17.25 20.08
C SER A 59 -8.47 -18.34 20.93
N TRP A 60 -9.46 -19.04 20.38
CA TRP A 60 -10.14 -20.15 21.06
C TRP A 60 -9.26 -21.40 21.17
N ARG A 61 -8.61 -21.83 20.09
CA ARG A 61 -7.91 -23.13 20.03
C ARG A 61 -6.50 -23.13 20.62
N VAL A 62 -5.80 -22.00 20.49
CA VAL A 62 -4.39 -21.83 20.87
C VAL A 62 -4.24 -20.95 22.12
N GLY A 63 -5.33 -20.31 22.60
CA GLY A 63 -5.32 -19.51 23.83
C GLY A 63 -4.66 -18.14 23.69
N LEU A 64 -4.50 -17.64 22.47
CA LEU A 64 -3.98 -16.28 22.23
C LEU A 64 -5.07 -15.24 22.50
N ASP A 65 -4.68 -14.06 23.00
CA ASP A 65 -5.59 -12.92 22.92
C ASP A 65 -5.88 -12.57 21.44
N LEU A 66 -7.03 -11.97 21.19
CA LEU A 66 -7.49 -11.71 19.84
C LEU A 66 -6.58 -10.75 19.06
N GLY A 67 -5.90 -9.83 19.75
CA GLY A 67 -4.92 -8.92 19.14
C GLY A 67 -3.69 -9.67 18.64
N ALA A 68 -3.09 -10.51 19.50
CA ALA A 68 -1.94 -11.33 19.16
C ALA A 68 -2.26 -12.37 18.07
N ALA A 69 -3.49 -12.90 18.05
CA ALA A 69 -3.96 -13.81 17.02
C ALA A 69 -4.07 -13.10 15.65
N ARG A 70 -4.70 -11.92 15.60
CA ARG A 70 -4.80 -11.09 14.38
C ARG A 70 -3.42 -10.73 13.84
N GLU A 71 -2.50 -10.37 14.73
CA GLU A 71 -1.14 -10.00 14.35
C GLU A 71 -0.40 -11.18 13.72
N ARG A 72 -0.53 -12.40 14.28
CA ARG A 72 0.06 -13.61 13.69
C ARG A 72 -0.52 -13.90 12.30
N VAL A 73 -1.85 -13.81 12.12
CA VAL A 73 -2.47 -13.99 10.80
C VAL A 73 -1.97 -12.94 9.80
N ARG A 74 -1.85 -11.67 10.21
CA ARG A 74 -1.31 -10.60 9.36
C ARG A 74 0.12 -10.90 8.92
N VAL A 75 0.99 -11.29 9.86
CA VAL A 75 2.40 -11.61 9.55
C VAL A 75 2.47 -12.84 8.65
N ALA A 76 1.70 -13.90 8.96
CA ALA A 76 1.64 -15.11 8.16
C ALA A 76 1.27 -14.83 6.70
N ARG A 77 0.25 -14.00 6.45
CA ARG A 77 -0.14 -13.56 5.10
C ARG A 77 0.95 -12.73 4.43
N ALA A 78 1.54 -11.77 5.14
CA ALA A 78 2.58 -10.90 4.56
C ALA A 78 3.83 -11.69 4.13
N LEU A 79 4.20 -12.75 4.87
CA LEU A 79 5.37 -13.57 4.54
C LEU A 79 5.21 -14.40 3.26
N GLU A 80 4.00 -14.53 2.71
CA GLU A 80 3.76 -15.20 1.43
C GLU A 80 4.53 -14.55 0.27
N THR A 81 4.62 -13.22 0.27
CA THR A 81 5.32 -12.44 -0.76
C THR A 81 6.70 -11.95 -0.33
N LEU A 82 7.16 -12.37 0.85
CA LEU A 82 8.41 -11.92 1.49
C LEU A 82 9.27 -13.12 1.91
N PRO A 83 9.83 -13.87 0.93
CA PRO A 83 10.55 -15.11 1.19
C PRO A 83 11.89 -14.91 1.93
N LEU A 84 12.57 -13.76 1.77
CA LEU A 84 13.84 -13.50 2.45
C LEU A 84 13.63 -13.27 3.95
N LEU A 85 12.59 -12.52 4.32
CA LEU A 85 12.18 -12.30 5.71
C LEU A 85 11.64 -13.59 6.33
N ALA A 86 10.86 -14.38 5.58
CA ALA A 86 10.39 -15.69 6.03
C ALA A 86 11.57 -16.63 6.32
N GLY A 87 12.54 -16.72 5.41
CA GLY A 87 13.75 -17.52 5.59
C GLY A 87 14.61 -17.05 6.75
N ALA A 88 14.74 -15.75 6.98
CA ALA A 88 15.50 -15.21 8.11
C ALA A 88 14.85 -15.54 9.46
N LEU A 89 13.52 -15.52 9.55
CA LEU A 89 12.79 -16.00 10.74
C LEU A 89 12.98 -17.49 10.96
N ALA A 90 12.87 -18.29 9.89
CA ALA A 90 13.00 -19.74 9.95
C ALA A 90 14.40 -20.20 10.41
N ARG A 91 15.44 -19.40 10.16
CA ARG A 91 16.80 -19.65 10.65
C ARG A 91 17.10 -19.00 12.01
N GLY A 92 16.15 -18.31 12.63
CA GLY A 92 16.35 -17.59 13.88
C GLY A 92 17.25 -16.35 13.76
N GLU A 93 17.59 -15.91 12.54
CA GLU A 93 18.42 -14.72 12.29
C GLU A 93 17.67 -13.41 12.61
N LEU A 94 16.34 -13.43 12.46
CA LEU A 94 15.46 -12.36 12.87
C LEU A 94 14.40 -12.90 13.82
N SER A 95 14.15 -12.16 14.90
CA SER A 95 13.07 -12.51 15.81
C SER A 95 11.69 -12.19 15.24
N TYR A 96 10.66 -12.88 15.72
CA TYR A 96 9.27 -12.63 15.35
C TYR A 96 8.90 -11.15 15.55
N ALA A 97 9.39 -10.50 16.61
CA ALA A 97 9.15 -9.09 16.85
C ALA A 97 9.68 -8.19 15.73
N LYS A 98 10.90 -8.47 15.23
CA LYS A 98 11.50 -7.75 14.10
C LYS A 98 10.71 -8.00 12.82
N VAL A 99 10.39 -9.25 12.50
CA VAL A 99 9.64 -9.60 11.28
C VAL A 99 8.24 -9.01 11.31
N ARG A 100 7.55 -9.08 12.44
CA ARG A 100 6.28 -8.41 12.68
C ARG A 100 6.37 -6.90 12.39
N ALA A 101 7.44 -6.25 12.83
CA ALA A 101 7.66 -4.84 12.53
C ALA A 101 7.94 -4.61 11.04
N LEU A 102 8.84 -5.38 10.42
CA LEU A 102 9.27 -5.19 9.03
C LEU A 102 8.14 -5.42 8.03
N THR A 103 7.34 -6.47 8.22
CA THR A 103 6.16 -6.81 7.39
C THR A 103 5.07 -5.74 7.36
N ARG A 104 5.22 -4.67 8.15
CA ARG A 104 4.35 -3.49 8.07
C ARG A 104 4.70 -2.58 6.88
N ALA A 105 5.93 -2.58 6.40
CA ALA A 105 6.38 -1.72 5.30
C ALA A 105 7.05 -2.49 4.16
N ALA A 106 7.44 -3.75 4.40
CA ALA A 106 8.08 -4.56 3.38
C ALA A 106 7.15 -4.85 2.20
N THR A 107 7.70 -4.66 1.01
CA THR A 107 7.21 -5.12 -0.29
C THR A 107 8.29 -6.01 -0.92
N PRO A 108 7.97 -6.83 -1.94
CA PRO A 108 8.99 -7.65 -2.62
C PRO A 108 10.20 -6.85 -3.11
N GLU A 109 9.99 -5.62 -3.59
CA GLU A 109 11.04 -4.74 -4.12
C GLU A 109 11.93 -4.15 -3.02
N THR A 110 11.39 -4.05 -1.80
CA THR A 110 12.03 -3.37 -0.67
C THR A 110 12.55 -4.34 0.40
N GLU A 111 12.24 -5.63 0.24
CA GLU A 111 12.49 -6.70 1.19
C GLU A 111 13.98 -6.82 1.56
N GLU A 112 14.86 -6.89 0.57
CA GLU A 112 16.30 -7.09 0.78
C GLU A 112 16.91 -5.97 1.63
N ARG A 113 16.52 -4.72 1.33
CA ARG A 113 16.97 -3.54 2.09
C ARG A 113 16.47 -3.58 3.52
N LEU A 114 15.22 -3.99 3.75
CA LEU A 114 14.66 -4.13 5.08
C LEU A 114 15.25 -5.28 5.89
N LEU A 115 15.57 -6.40 5.23
CA LEU A 115 16.26 -7.52 5.85
C LEU A 115 17.61 -7.07 6.41
N ALA A 116 18.38 -6.29 5.64
CA ALA A 116 19.66 -5.72 6.09
C ALA A 116 19.47 -4.84 7.34
N VAL A 117 18.43 -4.00 7.37
CA VAL A 117 18.07 -3.20 8.55
C VAL A 117 17.71 -4.09 9.74
N GLY A 118 16.94 -5.15 9.52
CA GLY A 118 16.54 -6.12 10.54
C GLY A 118 17.73 -6.82 11.21
N ARG A 119 18.75 -7.16 10.42
CA ARG A 119 19.97 -7.82 10.90
C ARG A 119 20.86 -6.88 11.71
N ALA A 120 20.94 -5.60 11.36
CA ALA A 120 21.84 -4.63 11.99
C ALA A 120 21.29 -4.00 13.29
N GLY A 121 19.98 -4.03 13.54
CA GLY A 121 19.35 -3.31 14.65
C GLY A 121 18.64 -4.19 15.69
N THR A 122 18.37 -3.66 16.88
CA THR A 122 17.44 -4.28 17.86
C THR A 122 15.99 -4.15 17.39
N ALA A 123 15.05 -4.92 17.96
CA ALA A 123 13.63 -4.84 17.57
C ALA A 123 13.04 -3.42 17.74
N CYS A 124 13.40 -2.70 18.81
CA CYS A 124 12.99 -1.31 19.02
C CYS A 124 13.56 -0.37 17.93
N HIS A 125 14.81 -0.54 17.54
CA HIS A 125 15.41 0.23 16.45
C HIS A 125 14.71 -0.03 15.12
N VAL A 126 14.41 -1.30 14.82
CA VAL A 126 13.68 -1.71 13.62
C VAL A 126 12.27 -1.09 13.61
N GLU A 127 11.54 -1.14 14.72
CA GLU A 127 10.21 -0.51 14.82
C GLU A 127 10.26 1.00 14.56
N ARG A 128 11.25 1.70 15.10
CA ARG A 128 11.43 3.16 14.88
C ARG A 128 11.74 3.46 13.42
N ILE A 129 12.62 2.69 12.79
CA ILE A 129 12.99 2.86 11.38
C ILE A 129 11.77 2.58 10.47
N VAL A 130 11.02 1.51 10.72
CA VAL A 130 9.82 1.18 9.94
C VAL A 130 8.74 2.25 10.05
N ARG A 131 8.51 2.80 11.26
CA ARG A 131 7.57 3.93 11.44
C ARG A 131 8.00 5.15 10.64
N GLY A 132 9.30 5.45 10.64
CA GLY A 132 9.89 6.50 9.81
C GLY A 132 9.69 6.23 8.32
N TRP A 133 9.90 4.98 7.88
CA TRP A 133 9.80 4.61 6.48
C TRP A 133 8.38 4.71 5.93
N ARG A 134 7.37 4.20 6.66
CA ARG A 134 5.95 4.42 6.33
C ARG A 134 5.55 5.89 6.25
N ARG A 135 6.21 6.76 7.01
CA ARG A 135 5.98 8.20 6.95
C ARG A 135 6.63 8.79 5.70
N VAL A 136 7.84 8.36 5.35
CA VAL A 136 8.56 8.79 4.15
C VAL A 136 7.86 8.30 2.88
N ASP A 137 7.40 7.05 2.81
CA ASP A 137 6.70 6.52 1.64
C ASP A 137 5.38 7.24 1.40
N ARG A 138 4.55 7.45 2.43
CA ARG A 138 3.33 8.27 2.31
C ARG A 138 3.62 9.71 1.88
N ILE A 139 4.72 10.29 2.37
CA ILE A 139 5.15 11.64 1.94
C ILE A 139 5.68 11.61 0.50
N ALA A 140 6.33 10.53 0.07
CA ALA A 140 6.87 10.37 -1.28
C ALA A 140 5.74 10.16 -2.30
N GLU A 141 4.74 9.33 -1.98
CA GLU A 141 3.51 9.15 -2.75
C GLU A 141 2.73 10.47 -2.87
N ALA A 142 2.54 11.19 -1.75
CA ALA A 142 1.88 12.49 -1.78
C ALA A 142 2.68 13.55 -2.58
N ARG A 143 4.02 13.52 -2.50
CA ARG A 143 4.89 14.38 -3.31
C ARG A 143 4.86 14.00 -4.79
N GLU A 144 4.75 12.72 -5.10
CA GLU A 144 4.66 12.21 -6.47
C GLU A 144 3.32 12.59 -7.10
N ALA A 145 2.21 12.38 -6.39
CA ALA A 145 0.89 12.89 -6.79
C ALA A 145 0.90 14.41 -6.98
N LYS A 146 1.57 15.17 -6.07
CA LYS A 146 1.73 16.62 -6.22
C LYS A 146 2.62 17.00 -7.41
N ARG A 147 3.68 16.25 -7.71
CA ARG A 147 4.56 16.47 -8.88
C ARG A 147 3.82 16.18 -10.19
N GLN A 148 3.06 15.10 -10.27
CA GLN A 148 2.21 14.78 -11.42
C GLN A 148 1.13 15.85 -11.62
N HIS A 149 0.54 16.35 -10.53
CA HIS A 149 -0.40 17.46 -10.56
C HIS A 149 0.27 18.76 -11.06
N VAL A 150 1.44 19.13 -10.55
CA VAL A 150 2.15 20.39 -10.94
C VAL A 150 2.75 20.32 -12.35
N SER A 151 3.16 19.15 -12.83
CA SER A 151 3.78 18.97 -14.15
C SER A 151 2.79 18.72 -15.29
N ARG A 152 1.48 18.70 -15.02
CA ARG A 152 0.46 18.62 -16.06
C ARG A 152 0.47 19.90 -16.90
N ALA A 153 0.59 19.75 -18.20
CA ALA A 153 0.61 20.85 -19.15
C ALA A 153 0.10 20.36 -20.50
N LEU A 154 -0.70 21.17 -21.18
CA LEU A 154 -1.15 20.93 -22.55
C LEU A 154 -0.77 22.16 -23.37
N HIS A 155 0.06 21.95 -24.40
CA HIS A 155 0.48 22.98 -25.33
C HIS A 155 -0.25 22.74 -26.66
N VAL A 156 -0.92 23.78 -27.14
CA VAL A 156 -1.60 23.79 -28.43
C VAL A 156 -1.03 24.95 -29.23
N TYR A 157 -0.43 24.67 -30.37
CA TYR A 157 0.14 25.69 -31.25
C TYR A 157 -0.21 25.39 -32.70
N GLN A 158 -0.34 26.45 -33.50
CA GLN A 158 -0.55 26.34 -34.93
C GLN A 158 0.80 26.45 -35.64
N ASN A 159 1.03 25.55 -36.59
CA ASN A 159 2.23 25.54 -37.43
C ASN A 159 2.04 26.47 -38.64
N GLU A 160 3.11 26.75 -39.37
CA GLU A 160 3.10 27.62 -40.56
C GLU A 160 2.23 27.07 -41.71
N ASP A 161 2.00 25.75 -41.74
CA ASP A 161 1.10 25.07 -42.69
C ASP A 161 -0.38 25.14 -42.28
N GLY A 162 -0.71 25.81 -41.19
CA GLY A 162 -2.06 25.92 -40.64
C GLY A 162 -2.51 24.70 -39.83
N MET A 163 -1.68 23.64 -39.74
CA MET A 163 -1.98 22.47 -38.93
C MET A 163 -1.77 22.76 -37.44
N VAL A 164 -2.64 22.22 -36.59
CA VAL A 164 -2.54 22.41 -35.14
C VAL A 164 -1.82 21.24 -34.50
N THR A 165 -0.75 21.52 -33.76
CA THR A 165 -0.05 20.52 -32.96
C THR A 165 -0.51 20.60 -31.50
N VAL A 166 -0.94 19.47 -30.95
CA VAL A 166 -1.33 19.32 -29.54
C VAL A 166 -0.34 18.39 -28.85
N ARG A 167 0.33 18.87 -27.79
CA ARG A 167 1.26 18.06 -26.99
C ARG A 167 1.07 18.36 -25.52
N GLY A 168 0.88 17.32 -24.71
CA GLY A 168 0.72 17.51 -23.26
C GLY A 168 1.06 16.30 -22.43
N ARG A 169 1.25 16.55 -21.14
CA ARG A 169 1.35 15.54 -20.09
C ARG A 169 0.12 15.69 -19.19
N LEU A 170 -0.65 14.61 -19.06
CA LEU A 170 -1.85 14.55 -18.24
C LEU A 170 -1.57 13.75 -16.95
N THR A 171 -2.38 13.96 -15.92
CA THR A 171 -2.39 13.04 -14.77
C THR A 171 -2.93 11.68 -15.22
N PRO A 172 -2.66 10.58 -14.49
CA PRO A 172 -3.16 9.26 -14.85
C PRO A 172 -4.69 9.22 -15.05
N GLU A 173 -5.46 9.90 -14.21
CA GLU A 173 -6.93 9.94 -14.26
C GLU A 173 -7.43 10.69 -15.50
N ALA A 174 -6.87 11.88 -15.77
CA ALA A 174 -7.24 12.68 -16.93
C ALA A 174 -6.78 12.03 -18.25
N GLY A 175 -5.62 11.36 -18.25
CA GLY A 175 -5.12 10.61 -19.40
C GLY A 175 -5.99 9.39 -19.72
N ALA A 176 -6.40 8.64 -18.71
CA ALA A 176 -7.33 7.52 -18.88
C ALA A 176 -8.67 7.99 -19.46
N LEU A 177 -9.22 9.09 -18.94
CA LEU A 177 -10.45 9.68 -19.46
C LEU A 177 -10.32 10.11 -20.93
N LEU A 178 -9.23 10.78 -21.30
CA LEU A 178 -8.98 11.20 -22.69
C LEU A 178 -8.86 9.99 -23.63
N MET A 179 -8.11 8.95 -23.23
CA MET A 179 -7.97 7.74 -24.04
C MET A 179 -9.30 7.02 -24.25
N GLN A 180 -10.14 6.94 -23.21
CA GLN A 180 -11.47 6.35 -23.30
C GLN A 180 -12.38 7.16 -24.22
N ALA A 181 -12.38 8.50 -24.10
CA ALA A 181 -13.19 9.37 -24.95
C ALA A 181 -12.79 9.28 -26.43
N LEU A 182 -11.48 9.26 -26.73
CA LEU A 182 -10.97 9.09 -28.10
C LEU A 182 -11.37 7.73 -28.69
N ALA A 183 -11.31 6.66 -27.88
CA ALA A 183 -11.73 5.33 -28.32
C ALA A 183 -13.22 5.29 -28.67
N ALA A 184 -14.08 5.85 -27.82
CA ALA A 184 -15.53 5.89 -28.05
C ALA A 184 -15.93 6.77 -29.25
N ALA A 185 -15.27 7.93 -29.42
CA ALA A 185 -15.50 8.81 -30.57
C ALA A 185 -15.09 8.15 -31.89
N ARG A 186 -13.94 7.45 -31.89
CA ARG A 186 -13.50 6.64 -33.05
C ARG A 186 -14.50 5.55 -33.38
N GLU A 187 -14.94 4.80 -32.37
CA GLU A 187 -15.95 3.76 -32.52
C GLU A 187 -17.23 4.34 -33.18
N THR A 188 -17.68 5.50 -32.73
CA THR A 188 -18.84 6.20 -33.31
C THR A 188 -18.66 6.57 -34.79
N LEU A 189 -17.47 7.06 -35.18
CA LEU A 189 -17.18 7.49 -36.55
C LEU A 189 -17.03 6.30 -37.52
N TYR A 190 -16.39 5.22 -37.08
CA TYR A 190 -15.96 4.14 -37.96
C TYR A 190 -16.71 2.82 -37.79
N GLN A 191 -17.58 2.64 -36.78
CA GLN A 191 -18.52 1.49 -36.75
C GLN A 191 -19.60 1.57 -37.83
N ARG A 192 -19.86 2.76 -38.40
CA ARG A 192 -20.88 2.97 -39.45
C ARG A 192 -20.32 2.89 -40.88
N ALA A 193 -19.01 2.71 -41.04
CA ALA A 193 -18.33 2.73 -42.34
C ALA A 193 -18.01 1.31 -42.85
N ASP A 194 -19.01 0.43 -42.93
CA ASP A 194 -18.90 -0.84 -43.65
C ASP A 194 -19.01 -0.59 -45.17
N GLY A 195 -17.95 -0.07 -45.79
CA GLY A 195 -17.88 -0.08 -47.26
C GLY A 195 -16.99 0.94 -48.01
N SER A 196 -16.00 1.62 -47.39
CA SER A 196 -15.05 2.44 -48.16
C SER A 196 -13.72 1.71 -48.41
N SER A 197 -13.14 1.88 -49.60
CA SER A 197 -11.91 1.17 -50.04
C SER A 197 -10.60 1.74 -49.49
N GLU A 198 -10.62 2.81 -48.69
CA GLU A 198 -9.44 3.31 -47.97
C GLU A 198 -9.82 3.59 -46.51
N THR A 199 -9.46 2.68 -45.61
CA THR A 199 -9.58 2.89 -44.16
C THR A 199 -8.48 3.86 -43.70
N PRO A 200 -8.83 5.01 -43.07
CA PRO A 200 -7.85 5.94 -42.53
C PRO A 200 -6.92 5.27 -41.52
N THR A 201 -5.69 5.75 -41.40
CA THR A 201 -4.72 5.24 -40.42
C THR A 201 -5.19 5.50 -38.99
N MET A 202 -4.70 4.71 -38.02
CA MET A 202 -5.04 4.90 -36.60
C MET A 202 -4.75 6.31 -36.07
N ALA A 203 -3.73 6.98 -36.61
CA ALA A 203 -3.41 8.37 -36.24
C ALA A 203 -4.45 9.36 -36.79
N GLN A 204 -4.88 9.19 -38.04
CA GLN A 204 -5.97 9.98 -38.64
C GLN A 204 -7.29 9.74 -37.91
N GLN A 205 -7.59 8.49 -37.58
CA GLN A 205 -8.78 8.16 -36.80
C GLN A 205 -8.80 8.80 -35.40
N GLN A 206 -7.63 8.91 -34.75
CA GLN A 206 -7.52 9.63 -33.48
C GLN A 206 -7.67 11.15 -33.64
N ALA A 207 -7.17 11.73 -34.73
CA ALA A 207 -7.35 13.15 -35.02
C ALA A 207 -8.84 13.47 -35.28
N ASP A 208 -9.53 12.64 -36.07
CA ASP A 208 -10.96 12.77 -36.35
C ASP A 208 -11.80 12.57 -35.08
N ALA A 209 -11.43 11.59 -34.24
CA ALA A 209 -12.06 11.40 -32.93
C ALA A 209 -11.89 12.61 -32.01
N LEU A 210 -10.70 13.23 -31.98
CA LEU A 210 -10.46 14.45 -31.21
C LEU A 210 -11.30 15.62 -31.71
N ALA A 211 -11.47 15.75 -33.04
CA ALA A 211 -12.35 16.75 -33.64
C ALA A 211 -13.82 16.54 -33.23
N LEU A 212 -14.33 15.30 -33.32
CA LEU A 212 -15.69 14.97 -32.88
C LEU A 212 -15.90 15.30 -31.39
N LEU A 213 -14.93 15.02 -30.52
CA LEU A 213 -15.01 15.39 -29.11
C LEU A 213 -15.10 16.90 -28.92
N ALA A 214 -14.28 17.67 -29.66
CA ALA A 214 -14.30 19.14 -29.60
C ALA A 214 -15.63 19.71 -30.10
N GLU A 215 -16.15 19.21 -31.22
CA GLU A 215 -17.44 19.60 -31.77
C GLU A 215 -18.58 19.30 -30.81
N THR A 216 -18.61 18.08 -30.26
CA THR A 216 -19.61 17.65 -29.28
C THR A 216 -19.58 18.55 -28.05
N ALA A 217 -18.38 18.85 -27.53
CA ALA A 217 -18.20 19.73 -26.38
C ALA A 217 -18.66 21.18 -26.66
N LEU A 218 -18.36 21.71 -27.85
CA LEU A 218 -18.84 23.03 -28.27
C LEU A 218 -20.35 23.06 -28.47
N HIS A 219 -20.94 21.97 -28.95
CA HIS A 219 -22.37 21.86 -29.20
C HIS A 219 -23.20 21.75 -27.91
N HIS A 220 -22.73 20.96 -26.95
CA HIS A 220 -23.42 20.75 -25.68
C HIS A 220 -23.07 21.80 -24.61
N GLY A 221 -22.08 22.65 -24.86
CA GLY A 221 -21.58 23.62 -23.91
C GLY A 221 -20.60 22.99 -22.92
N LEU A 222 -19.53 23.72 -22.61
CA LEU A 222 -18.53 23.32 -21.63
C LEU A 222 -18.95 23.83 -20.24
N ASP A 223 -19.70 23.02 -19.50
CA ASP A 223 -19.95 23.29 -18.09
C ASP A 223 -18.77 22.75 -17.26
N PRO A 224 -17.97 23.61 -16.59
CA PRO A 224 -16.92 23.15 -15.69
C PRO A 224 -17.47 22.41 -14.46
N GLY A 225 -18.79 22.44 -14.23
CA GLY A 225 -19.42 22.03 -12.99
C GLY A 225 -19.16 23.04 -11.87
N ALA A 226 -19.88 22.93 -10.76
CA ALA A 226 -19.59 23.74 -9.58
C ALA A 226 -18.21 23.35 -9.01
N PRO A 227 -17.37 24.29 -8.55
CA PRO A 227 -16.05 23.99 -7.98
C PRO A 227 -16.05 22.95 -6.84
N GLY A 228 -17.22 22.73 -6.21
CA GLY A 228 -17.43 21.76 -5.13
C GLY A 228 -17.65 20.31 -5.56
N GLU A 229 -18.00 20.03 -6.82
CA GLU A 229 -18.24 18.66 -7.28
C GLU A 229 -16.96 17.87 -7.56
N ARG A 230 -15.81 18.55 -7.63
CA ARG A 230 -14.55 17.85 -7.91
C ARG A 230 -13.96 17.15 -6.70
N TYR A 231 -14.11 17.69 -5.48
CA TYR A 231 -13.74 17.00 -4.23
C TYR A 231 -14.44 17.68 -3.03
N GLN A 232 -15.63 17.22 -2.63
CA GLN A 232 -16.19 17.55 -1.32
C GLN A 232 -16.24 16.30 -0.44
N VAL A 233 -15.61 16.42 0.73
CA VAL A 233 -15.76 15.47 1.84
C VAL A 233 -16.34 16.29 2.99
N VAL A 234 -17.64 16.11 3.25
CA VAL A 234 -18.29 16.69 4.42
C VAL A 234 -17.96 15.81 5.61
N VAL A 235 -17.17 16.34 6.53
CA VAL A 235 -16.79 15.68 7.78
C VAL A 235 -17.57 16.33 8.91
N HIS A 236 -18.45 15.56 9.55
CA HIS A 236 -19.10 15.98 10.78
C HIS A 236 -18.16 15.67 11.94
N VAL A 237 -17.80 16.71 12.70
CA VAL A 237 -17.00 16.63 13.92
C VAL A 237 -17.81 17.24 15.05
N ASP A 238 -17.82 16.57 16.20
CA ASP A 238 -18.48 17.09 17.40
C ASP A 238 -17.84 18.44 17.81
N ALA A 239 -18.67 19.47 17.97
CA ALA A 239 -18.25 20.84 18.30
C ALA A 239 -17.20 20.97 19.44
N PRO A 240 -17.23 20.19 20.54
CA PRO A 240 -16.18 20.28 21.57
C PRO A 240 -14.77 19.84 21.11
N VAL A 241 -14.66 18.98 20.09
CA VAL A 241 -13.37 18.49 19.55
C VAL A 241 -12.67 19.54 18.69
N LEU A 242 -13.45 20.48 18.11
CA LEU A 242 -12.91 21.63 17.41
C LEU A 242 -12.29 22.67 18.35
N ALA A 243 -12.64 22.66 19.64
CA ALA A 243 -12.12 23.59 20.64
C ALA A 243 -10.89 23.05 21.39
N ASP A 244 -10.72 21.73 21.46
CA ASP A 244 -9.64 21.06 22.20
C ASP A 244 -9.21 19.75 21.50
N PRO A 245 -8.00 19.68 20.91
CA PRO A 245 -7.55 18.56 20.09
C PRO A 245 -7.23 17.27 20.88
N ASP A 246 -7.19 17.31 22.22
CA ASP A 246 -6.90 16.14 23.05
C ASP A 246 -8.18 15.37 23.49
N GLN A 247 -9.37 15.81 23.08
CA GLN A 247 -10.62 15.11 23.38
C GLN A 247 -10.97 14.02 22.35
N PRO A 248 -11.49 12.85 22.79
CA PRO A 248 -11.86 11.76 21.89
C PRO A 248 -13.11 12.13 21.07
N GLY A 249 -12.88 12.67 19.87
CA GLY A 249 -13.93 12.99 18.90
C GLY A 249 -14.18 11.89 17.87
N GLN A 250 -15.42 11.78 17.41
CA GLN A 250 -15.74 10.95 16.24
C GLN A 250 -15.88 11.87 15.02
N SER A 251 -15.20 11.51 13.93
CA SER A 251 -15.37 12.14 12.62
C SER A 251 -16.14 11.20 11.70
N LEU A 252 -17.30 11.66 11.24
CA LEU A 252 -18.22 10.87 10.41
C LEU A 252 -18.39 11.58 9.06
N LEU A 253 -18.34 10.80 7.98
CA LEU A 253 -18.81 11.25 6.68
C LEU A 253 -20.34 11.27 6.64
N GLU A 254 -20.90 12.02 5.69
CA GLU A 254 -22.35 12.13 5.49
C GLU A 254 -23.05 10.78 5.26
N ASN A 255 -22.33 9.77 4.74
CA ASN A 255 -22.81 8.40 4.57
C ASN A 255 -22.60 7.50 5.82
N GLY A 256 -22.22 8.08 6.96
CA GLY A 256 -22.00 7.38 8.23
C GLY A 256 -20.65 6.66 8.35
N ALA A 257 -19.76 6.77 7.36
CA ALA A 257 -18.44 6.16 7.43
C ALA A 257 -17.53 6.91 8.41
N ARG A 258 -16.91 6.16 9.35
CA ARG A 258 -15.96 6.71 10.31
C ARG A 258 -14.63 7.00 9.63
N VAL A 259 -14.12 8.22 9.82
CA VAL A 259 -12.77 8.62 9.41
C VAL A 259 -11.96 8.81 10.68
N SER A 260 -10.76 8.23 10.74
CA SER A 260 -9.85 8.51 11.84
C SER A 260 -9.25 9.90 11.64
N ALA A 261 -9.28 10.72 12.69
CA ALA A 261 -8.54 11.98 12.74
C ALA A 261 -7.04 11.76 12.52
#